data_AF-A0A3D0JG09-F1
#
_entry.id   AF-A0A3D0JG09-F1
#
_cell.length_a   1.000
_cell.length_b   1.000
_cell.length_c   1.000
_cell.angle_alpha   90.00
_cell.angle_beta   90.00
_cell.angle_gamma   90.00
#
_symmetry.space_group_name_H-M   'P 1'
#
loop_
_entity.id
_entity.type
_entity.pdbx_description
1 polymer ?
#
loop_
_entity_poly.entity_id
_entity_poly.type
_entity_poly.pdbx_seq_one_letter_code
_entity_poly.pdbx_strand_id
1 'polypeptide(L)'
;GSKGTTGTQASFMELFNNDTDKVKALEEKVASKMGFTEYYPVSGQTYSRKVDTRVLNVLAGIASSATKFSNDIRLLAHMKEVEEPFEKTQIGSSAMAYKRNPMRCERMASLARYVISDALNPAITASVQWFERTLDDSANKRLSIPEGFLAIDGILNIYMNVVDGLVVYPKVIEKHMMAELPFMATENIIMDAVNKTGGDRQVFHEKIRQLSMQAGKRVKEEGLDNNLLELIAADPDFNLSLEDLKSRMDPKLYVGRSEQQTEEFVRDFIKPIIDANQSVIGVKAELNV
;
A
#
# COMPACT_ATOMS: atom_id res chain seq x y z
N GLY A 1 -27.76 -22.13 -7.05
CA GLY A 1 -28.62 -23.29 -6.75
C GLY A 1 -30.03 -23.01 -7.19
N SER A 2 -30.91 -23.99 -6.99
CA SER A 2 -32.33 -23.93 -7.38
C SER A 2 -33.18 -24.00 -6.12
N LYS A 3 -33.63 -22.85 -5.61
CA LYS A 3 -34.24 -22.73 -4.27
C LYS A 3 -35.73 -22.34 -4.29
N GLY A 4 -36.25 -21.91 -5.44
CA GLY A 4 -37.63 -21.42 -5.55
C GLY A 4 -37.83 -20.04 -4.92
N THR A 5 -39.07 -19.54 -4.95
CA THR A 5 -39.42 -18.14 -4.62
C THR A 5 -39.08 -17.73 -3.19
N THR A 6 -39.13 -18.64 -2.22
CA THR A 6 -38.90 -18.37 -0.79
C THR A 6 -37.86 -19.30 -0.17
N GLY A 7 -37.06 -19.98 -0.99
CA GLY A 7 -35.98 -20.83 -0.48
C GLY A 7 -36.36 -22.29 -0.19
N THR A 8 -37.64 -22.64 -0.26
CA THR A 8 -38.19 -23.93 0.19
C THR A 8 -38.22 -25.02 -0.87
N GLN A 9 -37.91 -24.70 -2.12
CA GLN A 9 -37.94 -25.63 -3.26
C GLN A 9 -39.32 -26.25 -3.56
N ALA A 10 -40.41 -25.67 -3.05
CA ALA A 10 -41.77 -26.24 -3.17
C ALA A 10 -42.18 -26.59 -4.61
N SER A 11 -41.92 -25.69 -5.58
CA SER A 11 -42.24 -25.95 -6.99
C SER A 11 -41.43 -27.10 -7.60
N PHE A 12 -40.20 -27.33 -7.11
CA PHE A 12 -39.39 -28.47 -7.55
C PHE A 12 -39.85 -29.77 -6.88
N MET A 13 -40.27 -29.71 -5.62
CA MET A 13 -40.90 -30.85 -4.95
C MET A 13 -42.14 -31.31 -5.72
N GLU A 14 -43.02 -30.37 -6.10
CA GLU A 14 -44.19 -30.68 -6.93
C GLU A 14 -43.78 -31.30 -8.28
N LEU A 15 -42.82 -30.68 -9.00
CA LEU A 15 -42.34 -31.16 -10.29
C LEU A 15 -41.80 -32.60 -10.24
N PHE A 16 -41.17 -32.99 -9.13
CA PHE A 16 -40.61 -34.33 -8.95
C PHE A 16 -41.50 -35.26 -8.11
N ASN A 17 -42.81 -34.98 -7.99
CA ASN A 17 -43.76 -35.80 -7.24
C ASN A 17 -43.33 -36.04 -5.77
N ASN A 18 -42.87 -34.99 -5.10
CA ASN A 18 -42.34 -34.96 -3.74
C ASN A 18 -41.08 -35.83 -3.50
N ASP A 19 -40.33 -36.15 -4.56
CA ASP A 19 -39.04 -36.85 -4.46
C ASP A 19 -37.92 -35.89 -4.03
N THR A 20 -37.57 -35.95 -2.75
CA THR A 20 -36.55 -35.10 -2.13
C THR A 20 -35.15 -35.35 -2.72
N ASP A 21 -34.82 -36.59 -3.06
CA ASP A 21 -33.50 -36.95 -3.55
C ASP A 21 -33.27 -36.41 -4.97
N LYS A 22 -34.32 -36.40 -5.80
CA LYS A 22 -34.27 -35.73 -7.12
C LYS A 22 -34.09 -34.22 -7.01
N VAL A 23 -34.76 -33.56 -6.05
CA VAL A 23 -34.59 -32.11 -5.82
C VAL A 23 -33.16 -31.78 -5.38
N LYS A 24 -32.59 -32.56 -4.45
CA LYS A 24 -31.18 -32.41 -4.04
C LYS A 24 -30.23 -32.64 -5.20
N ALA A 25 -30.43 -33.72 -5.96
CA ALA A 25 -29.59 -34.05 -7.10
C ALA A 25 -29.69 -32.99 -8.22
N LEU A 26 -30.85 -32.35 -8.42
CA LEU A 26 -31.00 -31.23 -9.35
C LEU A 26 -30.10 -30.07 -8.94
N GLU A 27 -30.11 -29.71 -7.66
CA GLU A 27 -29.32 -28.57 -7.17
C GLU A 27 -27.81 -28.81 -7.30
N GLU A 28 -27.34 -30.00 -6.94
CA GLU A 28 -25.94 -30.40 -7.11
C GLU A 28 -25.53 -30.38 -8.60
N LYS A 29 -26.37 -30.93 -9.49
CA LYS A 29 -26.12 -30.91 -10.94
C LYS A 29 -26.08 -29.50 -11.50
N VAL A 30 -26.95 -28.59 -11.04
CA VAL A 30 -26.93 -27.18 -11.47
C VAL A 30 -25.66 -26.49 -11.00
N ALA A 31 -25.25 -26.68 -9.73
CA ALA A 31 -24.01 -26.10 -9.21
C ALA A 31 -22.78 -26.61 -9.99
N SER A 32 -22.68 -27.92 -10.18
CA SER A 32 -21.60 -28.56 -10.93
C SER A 32 -21.52 -28.08 -12.39
N LYS A 33 -22.66 -27.98 -13.09
CA LYS A 33 -22.72 -27.43 -14.46
C LYS A 33 -22.28 -25.97 -14.55
N MET A 34 -22.43 -25.19 -13.48
CA MET A 34 -21.97 -23.81 -13.39
C MET A 34 -20.51 -23.68 -12.91
N GLY A 35 -19.83 -24.80 -12.67
CA GLY A 35 -18.44 -24.82 -12.20
C GLY A 35 -18.26 -24.61 -10.69
N PHE A 36 -19.34 -24.71 -9.90
CA PHE A 36 -19.28 -24.57 -8.44
C PHE A 36 -19.25 -25.95 -7.78
N THR A 37 -18.35 -26.12 -6.81
CA THR A 37 -18.28 -27.31 -5.95
C THR A 37 -19.30 -27.28 -4.81
N GLU A 38 -19.78 -26.08 -4.45
CA GLU A 38 -20.69 -25.87 -3.33
C GLU A 38 -21.86 -24.95 -3.73
N TYR A 39 -22.95 -25.04 -2.97
CA TYR A 39 -24.11 -24.17 -3.08
C TYR A 39 -24.67 -23.87 -1.70
N TYR A 40 -25.42 -22.77 -1.57
CA TYR A 40 -26.01 -22.41 -0.28
C TYR A 40 -27.04 -23.47 0.15
N PRO A 41 -26.89 -24.09 1.33
CA PRO A 41 -27.87 -25.06 1.81
C PRO A 41 -29.19 -24.39 2.20
N VAL A 42 -29.12 -23.17 2.74
CA VAL A 42 -30.27 -22.37 3.20
C VAL A 42 -30.21 -20.99 2.57
N SER A 43 -31.34 -20.55 2.00
CA SER A 43 -31.54 -19.20 1.48
C SER A 43 -33.00 -18.79 1.60
N GLY A 44 -33.29 -17.50 1.44
CA GLY A 44 -34.63 -17.03 1.08
C GLY A 44 -34.80 -17.09 -0.43
N GLN A 45 -35.38 -16.04 -1.02
CA GLN A 45 -35.49 -15.90 -2.48
C GLN A 45 -34.12 -15.74 -3.16
N THR A 46 -33.15 -15.15 -2.48
CA THR A 46 -31.77 -15.00 -2.98
C THR A 46 -30.75 -15.53 -2.00
N TYR A 47 -29.51 -15.71 -2.48
CA TYR A 47 -28.37 -15.81 -1.59
C TYR A 47 -28.32 -14.56 -0.68
N SER A 48 -27.73 -14.71 0.52
CA SER A 48 -27.64 -13.60 1.47
C SER A 48 -26.80 -12.46 0.91
N ARG A 49 -27.33 -11.23 0.93
CA ARG A 49 -26.59 -10.02 0.50
C ARG A 49 -25.36 -9.72 1.35
N LYS A 50 -25.19 -10.37 2.50
CA LYS A 50 -23.94 -10.35 3.26
C LYS A 50 -22.74 -10.88 2.46
N VAL A 51 -22.97 -11.72 1.46
CA VAL A 51 -21.92 -12.18 0.52
C VAL A 51 -21.38 -11.01 -0.29
N ASP A 52 -22.26 -10.13 -0.78
CA ASP A 52 -21.89 -8.95 -1.54
C ASP A 52 -21.02 -8.01 -0.68
N THR A 53 -21.36 -7.85 0.60
CA THR A 53 -20.54 -7.10 1.57
C THR A 53 -19.14 -7.69 1.73
N ARG A 54 -19.03 -9.02 1.83
CA ARG A 54 -17.72 -9.70 1.97
C ARG A 54 -16.84 -9.47 0.74
N VAL A 55 -17.41 -9.58 -0.45
CA VAL A 55 -16.69 -9.37 -1.72
C VAL A 55 -16.15 -7.95 -1.81
N LEU A 56 -17.01 -6.95 -1.61
CA LEU A 56 -16.59 -5.55 -1.71
C LEU A 56 -15.67 -5.08 -0.59
N ASN A 57 -15.72 -5.69 0.59
CA ASN A 57 -14.73 -5.45 1.62
C ASN A 57 -13.32 -5.95 1.24
N VAL A 58 -13.21 -7.05 0.49
CA VAL A 58 -11.92 -7.49 -0.06
C VAL A 58 -11.40 -6.47 -1.06
N LEU A 59 -12.27 -5.97 -1.96
CA LEU A 59 -11.93 -4.92 -2.91
C LEU A 59 -11.48 -3.63 -2.18
N ALA A 60 -12.21 -3.20 -1.16
CA ALA A 60 -11.83 -2.05 -0.33
C ALA A 60 -10.48 -2.23 0.39
N GLY A 61 -10.15 -3.47 0.79
CA GLY A 61 -8.84 -3.81 1.31
C GLY A 61 -7.72 -3.57 0.30
N ILE A 62 -7.89 -4.06 -0.94
CA ILE A 62 -6.95 -3.84 -2.05
C ILE A 62 -6.81 -2.33 -2.32
N ALA A 63 -7.93 -1.61 -2.38
CA ALA A 63 -7.93 -0.16 -2.57
C ALA A 63 -7.20 0.59 -1.45
N SER A 64 -7.34 0.15 -0.20
CA SER A 64 -6.64 0.76 0.93
C SER A 64 -5.12 0.61 0.79
N SER A 65 -4.64 -0.58 0.41
CA SER A 65 -3.23 -0.80 0.09
C SER A 65 -2.75 0.06 -1.07
N ALA A 66 -3.53 0.18 -2.14
CA ALA A 66 -3.22 1.03 -3.29
C ALA A 66 -3.16 2.52 -2.94
N THR A 67 -4.05 3.00 -2.07
CA THR A 67 -4.05 4.39 -1.59
C THR A 67 -2.78 4.70 -0.80
N LYS A 68 -2.37 3.80 0.10
CA LYS A 68 -1.14 3.98 0.89
C LYS A 68 0.10 3.98 0.00
N PHE A 69 0.22 3.00 -0.89
CA PHE A 69 1.33 2.93 -1.85
C PHE A 69 1.43 4.17 -2.73
N SER A 70 0.32 4.57 -3.35
CA SER A 70 0.31 5.74 -4.23
C SER A 70 0.66 7.04 -3.50
N ASN A 71 0.23 7.21 -2.25
CA ASN A 71 0.59 8.39 -1.45
C ASN A 71 2.09 8.43 -1.14
N ASP A 72 2.70 7.31 -0.77
CA ASP A 72 4.14 7.25 -0.52
C ASP A 72 4.93 7.60 -1.79
N ILE A 73 4.56 7.05 -2.94
CA ILE A 73 5.21 7.38 -4.22
C ILE A 73 5.05 8.87 -4.56
N ARG A 74 3.89 9.47 -4.29
CA ARG A 74 3.67 10.91 -4.51
C ARG A 74 4.55 11.78 -3.60
N LEU A 75 4.77 11.35 -2.35
CA LEU A 75 5.68 12.02 -1.43
C LEU A 75 7.14 11.86 -1.86
N LEU A 76 7.55 10.66 -2.26
CA LEU A 76 8.90 10.39 -2.78
C LEU A 76 9.17 11.18 -4.07
N ALA A 77 8.16 11.36 -4.93
CA ALA A 77 8.24 12.21 -6.11
C ALA A 77 8.40 13.69 -5.75
N HIS A 78 7.70 14.16 -4.71
CA HIS A 78 7.92 15.51 -4.17
C HIS A 78 9.37 15.71 -3.68
N MET A 79 9.94 14.67 -3.06
CA MET A 79 11.35 14.64 -2.65
C MET A 79 12.32 14.37 -3.80
N LYS A 80 11.84 14.08 -5.02
CA LYS A 80 12.67 13.71 -6.18
C LYS A 80 13.53 12.46 -5.95
N GLU A 81 13.13 11.59 -5.03
CA GLU A 81 13.85 10.36 -4.70
C GLU A 81 13.38 9.19 -5.57
N VAL A 82 12.08 9.16 -5.85
CA VAL A 82 11.43 8.15 -6.70
C VAL A 82 10.40 8.82 -7.59
N GLU A 83 10.36 8.48 -8.87
CA GLU A 83 9.34 8.92 -9.82
C GLU A 83 8.58 7.72 -10.40
N GLU A 84 7.30 7.92 -10.73
CA GLU A 84 6.57 6.98 -11.59
C GLU A 84 7.11 7.03 -13.04
N PRO A 85 6.92 5.97 -13.85
CA PRO A 85 7.38 5.95 -15.23
C PRO A 85 6.84 7.14 -16.04
N PHE A 86 7.65 7.66 -16.97
CA PHE A 86 7.29 8.81 -17.80
C PHE A 86 7.48 8.47 -19.28
N GLU A 87 6.41 8.48 -20.06
CA GLU A 87 6.49 8.12 -21.48
C GLU A 87 7.23 9.21 -22.27
N LYS A 88 7.93 8.82 -23.34
CA LYS A 88 8.71 9.76 -24.18
C LYS A 88 7.87 10.89 -24.77
N THR A 89 6.59 10.63 -25.04
CA THR A 89 5.64 11.60 -25.62
C THR A 89 4.73 12.25 -24.57
N GLN A 90 4.87 11.90 -23.29
CA GLN A 90 4.00 12.41 -22.23
C GLN A 90 4.30 13.88 -21.94
N ILE A 91 3.25 14.70 -21.91
CA ILE A 91 3.34 16.10 -21.51
C ILE A 91 2.93 16.19 -20.04
N GLY A 92 3.90 16.40 -19.14
CA GLY A 92 3.64 16.49 -17.70
C GLY A 92 2.91 17.77 -17.26
N SER A 93 3.16 18.88 -17.96
CA SER A 93 2.48 20.17 -17.79
C SER A 93 2.46 20.93 -19.11
N SER A 94 1.35 21.59 -19.43
CA SER A 94 1.20 22.42 -20.63
C SER A 94 2.12 23.65 -20.66
N ALA A 95 2.68 24.07 -19.51
CA ALA A 95 3.49 25.28 -19.38
C ALA A 95 4.88 25.08 -18.77
N MET A 96 5.10 24.01 -18.00
CA MET A 96 6.36 23.77 -17.28
C MET A 96 7.03 22.48 -17.75
N ALA A 97 7.96 22.58 -18.69
CA ALA A 97 8.63 21.43 -19.33
C ALA A 97 9.40 20.52 -18.34
N TYR A 98 9.86 21.06 -17.20
CA TYR A 98 10.57 20.26 -16.18
C TYR A 98 9.63 19.56 -15.19
N LYS A 99 8.33 19.90 -15.17
CA LYS A 99 7.40 19.43 -14.14
C LYS A 99 6.86 18.05 -14.50
N ARG A 100 7.28 17.04 -13.75
CA ARG A 100 6.75 15.67 -13.80
C ARG A 100 5.78 15.48 -12.63
N ASN A 101 4.53 15.16 -12.94
CA ASN A 101 3.50 14.91 -11.93
C ASN A 101 3.29 13.39 -11.80
N PRO A 102 3.10 12.86 -10.57
CA PRO A 102 2.79 11.46 -10.34
C PRO A 102 1.30 11.15 -10.64
N MET A 103 0.88 11.41 -11.88
CA MET A 103 -0.53 11.39 -12.30
C MET A 103 -1.14 9.99 -12.25
N ARG A 104 -0.35 8.93 -12.49
CA ARG A 104 -0.82 7.55 -12.38
C ARG A 104 -1.11 7.22 -10.93
N CYS A 105 -0.19 7.55 -10.02
CA CYS A 105 -0.41 7.37 -8.59
C CYS A 105 -1.60 8.23 -8.08
N GLU A 106 -1.78 9.46 -8.58
CA GLU A 106 -2.95 10.28 -8.24
C GLU A 106 -4.27 9.66 -8.71
N ARG A 107 -4.31 9.14 -9.94
CA ARG A 107 -5.46 8.40 -10.47
C ARG A 107 -5.75 7.12 -9.68
N MET A 108 -4.70 6.38 -9.29
CA MET A 108 -4.81 5.21 -8.42
C MET A 108 -5.47 5.58 -7.08
N ALA A 109 -4.98 6.62 -6.40
CA ALA A 109 -5.55 7.10 -5.14
C ALA A 109 -7.01 7.57 -5.31
N SER A 110 -7.34 8.19 -6.45
CA SER A 110 -8.69 8.64 -6.75
C SER A 110 -9.69 7.49 -6.88
N LEU A 111 -9.36 6.47 -7.69
CA LEU A 111 -10.18 5.28 -7.87
C LEU A 111 -10.28 4.47 -6.56
N ALA A 112 -9.18 4.36 -5.82
CA ALA A 112 -9.15 3.60 -4.58
C ALA A 112 -10.08 4.21 -3.52
N ARG A 113 -10.12 5.55 -3.40
CA ARG A 113 -11.05 6.25 -2.50
C ARG A 113 -12.51 5.98 -2.85
N TYR A 114 -12.82 5.87 -4.16
CA TYR A 114 -14.15 5.52 -4.62
C TYR A 114 -14.53 4.10 -4.16
N VAL A 115 -13.68 3.09 -4.37
CA VAL A 115 -13.95 1.70 -3.96
C VAL A 115 -14.15 1.56 -2.45
N ILE A 116 -13.32 2.24 -1.65
CA ILE A 116 -13.47 2.22 -0.17
C ILE A 116 -14.84 2.75 0.24
N SER A 117 -15.33 3.79 -0.44
CA SER A 117 -16.63 4.40 -0.15
C SER A 117 -17.78 3.52 -0.65
N ASP A 118 -17.63 2.93 -1.85
CA ASP A 118 -18.61 2.04 -2.46
C ASP A 118 -18.87 0.77 -1.64
N ALA A 119 -17.88 0.27 -0.91
CA ALA A 119 -18.04 -0.91 -0.05
C ALA A 119 -19.11 -0.77 1.05
N LEU A 120 -19.56 0.45 1.36
CA LEU A 120 -20.69 0.67 2.27
C LEU A 120 -22.03 0.28 1.64
N ASN A 121 -22.18 0.37 0.31
CA ASN A 121 -23.42 0.06 -0.40
C ASN A 121 -23.96 -1.34 -0.09
N PRO A 122 -23.20 -2.44 -0.27
CA PRO A 122 -23.69 -3.78 0.05
C PRO A 122 -23.87 -4.01 1.55
N ALA A 123 -23.11 -3.32 2.41
CA ALA A 123 -23.26 -3.43 3.87
C ALA A 123 -24.63 -2.89 4.32
N ILE A 124 -25.01 -1.71 3.81
CA ILE A 124 -26.31 -1.09 4.08
C ILE A 124 -27.43 -1.91 3.41
N THR A 125 -27.25 -2.31 2.15
CA THR A 125 -28.24 -3.14 1.43
C THR A 125 -28.53 -4.45 2.18
N ALA A 126 -27.51 -5.10 2.73
CA ALA A 126 -27.68 -6.34 3.47
C ALA A 126 -28.38 -6.14 4.83
N SER A 127 -28.25 -4.98 5.48
CA SER A 127 -28.82 -4.74 6.81
C SER A 127 -30.32 -4.46 6.78
N VAL A 128 -30.85 -4.03 5.62
CA VAL A 128 -32.26 -3.63 5.46
C VAL A 128 -33.11 -4.63 4.67
N GLN A 129 -32.56 -5.79 4.29
CA GLN A 129 -33.34 -6.85 3.65
C GLN A 129 -34.40 -7.41 4.61
N TRP A 130 -35.67 -7.34 4.24
CA TRP A 130 -36.77 -7.89 5.05
C TRP A 130 -37.10 -9.33 4.66
N PHE A 131 -37.16 -10.21 5.67
CA PHE A 131 -37.54 -11.61 5.54
C PHE A 131 -36.80 -12.34 4.39
N GLU A 132 -37.52 -12.98 3.46
CA GLU A 132 -36.91 -13.79 2.40
C GLU A 132 -36.26 -12.96 1.28
N ARG A 133 -36.66 -11.68 1.09
CA ARG A 133 -36.05 -10.66 0.20
C ARG A 133 -36.93 -9.43 0.03
N THR A 134 -36.28 -8.27 -0.14
CA THR A 134 -36.87 -7.04 -0.70
C THR A 134 -36.11 -6.61 -1.97
N LEU A 135 -36.78 -5.94 -2.92
CA LEU A 135 -36.24 -5.67 -4.27
C LEU A 135 -35.38 -4.40 -4.37
N ASP A 136 -35.31 -3.60 -3.30
CA ASP A 136 -34.47 -2.41 -3.17
C ASP A 136 -32.96 -2.70 -3.34
N ASP A 137 -32.55 -3.96 -3.20
CA ASP A 137 -31.20 -4.41 -3.50
C ASP A 137 -30.82 -4.34 -4.98
N SER A 138 -31.79 -4.45 -5.90
CA SER A 138 -31.50 -4.74 -7.31
C SER A 138 -30.80 -3.59 -8.01
N ALA A 139 -31.28 -2.36 -7.82
CA ALA A 139 -30.71 -1.18 -8.48
C ALA A 139 -29.31 -0.86 -7.93
N ASN A 140 -29.16 -0.85 -6.60
CA ASN A 140 -27.88 -0.60 -5.95
C ASN A 140 -26.80 -1.60 -6.40
N LYS A 141 -27.12 -2.89 -6.38
CA LYS A 141 -26.18 -3.96 -6.74
C LYS A 141 -25.69 -3.87 -8.19
N ARG A 142 -26.52 -3.36 -9.11
CA ARG A 142 -26.13 -3.16 -10.53
C ARG A 142 -25.06 -2.08 -10.70
N LEU A 143 -24.89 -1.21 -9.71
CA LEU A 143 -23.88 -0.16 -9.69
C LEU A 143 -22.68 -0.59 -8.85
N SER A 144 -22.88 -0.81 -7.55
CA SER A 144 -21.79 -1.01 -6.58
C SER A 144 -20.92 -2.23 -6.91
N ILE A 145 -21.52 -3.37 -7.24
CA ILE A 145 -20.74 -4.59 -7.51
C ILE A 145 -19.88 -4.41 -8.77
N PRO A 146 -20.43 -4.11 -9.96
CA PRO A 146 -19.61 -3.97 -11.17
C PRO A 146 -18.61 -2.82 -11.08
N GLU A 147 -19.01 -1.66 -10.55
CA GLU A 147 -18.11 -0.50 -10.44
C GLU A 147 -16.94 -0.78 -9.50
N GLY A 148 -17.16 -1.49 -8.38
CA GLY A 148 -16.10 -1.94 -7.49
C GLY A 148 -15.07 -2.83 -8.20
N PHE A 149 -15.51 -3.81 -9.00
CA PHE A 149 -14.60 -4.67 -9.78
C PHE A 149 -13.85 -3.90 -10.86
N LEU A 150 -14.54 -3.05 -11.63
CA LEU A 150 -13.92 -2.25 -12.70
C LEU A 150 -12.88 -1.26 -12.15
N ALA A 151 -13.18 -0.62 -11.02
CA ALA A 151 -12.25 0.31 -10.39
C ALA A 151 -11.01 -0.42 -9.86
N ILE A 152 -11.16 -1.61 -9.24
CA ILE A 152 -10.02 -2.42 -8.79
C ILE A 152 -9.18 -2.92 -9.97
N ASP A 153 -9.80 -3.37 -11.04
CA ASP A 153 -9.07 -3.76 -12.26
C ASP A 153 -8.22 -2.61 -12.79
N GLY A 154 -8.81 -1.40 -12.91
CA GLY A 154 -8.08 -0.19 -13.28
C GLY A 154 -6.94 0.16 -12.31
N ILE A 155 -7.17 0.03 -11.01
CA ILE A 155 -6.15 0.25 -9.97
C ILE A 155 -4.98 -0.73 -10.13
N LEU A 156 -5.24 -2.02 -10.31
CA LEU A 156 -4.21 -3.06 -10.44
C LEU A 156 -3.42 -2.90 -11.74
N ASN A 157 -4.07 -2.53 -12.84
CA ASN A 157 -3.41 -2.18 -14.09
C ASN A 157 -2.47 -0.98 -13.92
N ILE A 158 -2.92 0.07 -13.22
CA ILE A 158 -2.05 1.21 -12.89
C ILE A 158 -0.90 0.76 -11.99
N TYR A 159 -1.17 -0.10 -11.01
CA TYR A 159 -0.17 -0.60 -10.08
C TYR A 159 0.96 -1.33 -10.81
N MET A 160 0.60 -2.28 -11.69
CA MET A 160 1.55 -3.02 -12.52
C MET A 160 2.40 -2.08 -13.37
N ASN A 161 1.79 -1.10 -14.04
CA ASN A 161 2.53 -0.14 -14.86
C ASN A 161 3.49 0.72 -14.03
N VAL A 162 3.07 1.18 -12.84
CA VAL A 162 3.93 2.00 -11.98
C VAL A 162 5.13 1.20 -11.48
N VAL A 163 4.92 0.01 -10.90
CA VAL A 163 6.01 -0.78 -10.30
C VAL A 163 7.02 -1.30 -11.33
N ASP A 164 6.58 -1.57 -12.56
CA ASP A 164 7.46 -2.03 -13.64
C ASP A 164 8.43 -0.94 -14.13
N GLY A 165 8.05 0.34 -13.96
CA GLY A 165 8.82 1.47 -14.47
C GLY A 165 9.24 2.51 -13.44
N LEU A 166 9.26 2.16 -12.14
CA LEU A 166 9.74 3.07 -11.09
C LEU A 166 11.18 3.53 -11.38
N VAL A 167 11.42 4.83 -11.26
CA VAL A 167 12.75 5.43 -11.40
C VAL A 167 13.22 5.89 -10.03
N VAL A 168 14.37 5.38 -9.60
CA VAL A 168 15.00 5.75 -8.32
C VAL A 168 16.20 6.66 -8.57
N TYR A 169 16.38 7.67 -7.72
CA TYR A 169 17.48 8.64 -7.81
C TYR A 169 18.43 8.54 -6.61
N PRO A 170 19.39 7.58 -6.60
CA PRO A 170 20.27 7.32 -5.45
C PRO A 170 21.04 8.55 -4.97
N LYS A 171 21.44 9.46 -5.87
CA LYS A 171 22.19 10.66 -5.51
C LYS A 171 21.35 11.72 -4.79
N VAL A 172 20.04 11.77 -5.06
CA VAL A 172 19.12 12.63 -4.31
C VAL A 172 18.89 12.05 -2.92
N ILE A 173 18.65 10.74 -2.84
CA ILE A 173 18.50 10.00 -1.58
C ILE A 173 19.75 10.19 -0.71
N GLU A 174 20.95 9.97 -1.26
CA GLU A 174 22.22 10.16 -0.56
C GLU A 174 22.36 11.60 -0.04
N LYS A 175 22.05 12.61 -0.88
CA LYS A 175 22.09 14.02 -0.46
C LYS A 175 21.14 14.30 0.71
N HIS A 176 19.89 13.83 0.64
CA HIS A 176 18.90 14.06 1.71
C HIS A 176 19.29 13.34 2.99
N MET A 177 19.74 12.07 2.89
CA MET A 177 20.23 11.32 4.03
C MET A 177 21.41 12.04 4.70
N MET A 178 22.38 12.54 3.92
CA MET A 178 23.55 13.23 4.48
C MET A 178 23.22 14.57 5.14
N ALA A 179 22.13 15.24 4.74
CA ALA A 179 21.69 16.47 5.41
C ALA A 179 21.16 16.21 6.83
N GLU A 180 20.54 15.04 7.05
CA GLU A 180 19.91 14.67 8.32
C GLU A 180 20.76 13.75 9.20
N LEU A 181 21.64 12.94 8.59
CA LEU A 181 22.43 11.91 9.28
C LEU A 181 23.26 12.44 10.47
N PRO A 182 23.89 13.64 10.42
CA PRO A 182 24.60 14.18 11.58
C PRO A 182 23.72 14.29 12.83
N PHE A 183 22.42 14.64 12.68
CA PHE A 183 21.49 14.71 13.80
C PHE A 183 21.12 13.31 14.34
N MET A 184 20.95 12.34 13.44
CA MET A 184 20.59 10.97 13.80
C MET A 184 21.77 10.20 14.44
N ALA A 185 23.00 10.54 14.08
CA ALA A 185 24.22 9.88 14.53
C ALA A 185 24.71 10.35 15.92
N THR A 186 23.97 11.24 16.59
CA THR A 186 24.39 11.89 17.85
C THR A 186 24.74 10.90 18.95
N GLU A 187 23.97 9.82 19.13
CA GLU A 187 24.29 8.79 20.15
C GLU A 187 25.64 8.10 19.85
N ASN A 188 25.90 7.74 18.58
CA ASN A 188 27.17 7.13 18.18
C ASN A 188 28.35 8.07 18.45
N ILE A 189 28.18 9.37 18.19
CA ILE A 189 29.21 10.39 18.43
C ILE A 189 29.48 10.54 19.93
N ILE A 190 28.45 10.53 20.78
CA ILE A 190 28.60 10.56 22.25
C ILE A 190 29.43 9.37 22.71
N MET A 191 29.09 8.17 22.24
CA MET A 191 29.81 6.96 22.64
C MET A 191 31.27 6.97 22.19
N ASP A 192 31.55 7.46 20.98
CA ASP A 192 32.93 7.63 20.49
C ASP A 192 33.71 8.65 21.33
N ALA A 193 33.10 9.78 21.69
CA ALA A 193 33.72 10.79 22.55
C ALA A 193 34.02 10.26 23.97
N VAL A 194 33.06 9.54 24.57
CA VAL A 194 33.25 8.85 25.87
C VAL A 194 34.40 7.85 25.79
N ASN A 195 34.43 7.01 24.75
CA ASN A 195 35.47 5.99 24.58
C ASN A 195 36.87 6.60 24.35
N LYS A 196 36.97 7.73 23.64
CA LYS A 196 38.25 8.40 23.37
C LYS A 196 38.77 9.21 24.57
N THR A 197 37.88 9.84 25.34
CA THR A 197 38.27 10.80 26.39
C THR A 197 38.14 10.26 27.82
N GLY A 198 37.35 9.19 28.02
CA GLY A 198 36.93 8.74 29.34
C GLY A 198 35.94 9.69 30.03
N GLY A 199 35.39 10.66 29.31
CA GLY A 199 34.51 11.69 29.85
C GLY A 199 33.09 11.22 30.19
N ASP A 200 32.32 12.09 30.87
CA ASP A 200 30.95 11.80 31.29
C ASP A 200 29.96 11.91 30.11
N ARG A 201 29.23 10.81 29.86
CA ARG A 201 28.17 10.71 28.85
C ARG A 201 27.12 11.82 28.98
N GLN A 202 26.72 12.19 30.20
CA GLN A 202 25.70 13.22 30.43
C GLN A 202 26.19 14.61 30.03
N VAL A 203 27.47 14.90 30.27
CA VAL A 203 28.10 16.16 29.84
C VAL A 203 28.15 16.22 28.31
N PHE A 204 28.56 15.15 27.64
CA PHE A 204 28.57 15.08 26.18
C PHE A 204 27.19 15.20 25.57
N HIS A 205 26.19 14.52 26.14
CA HIS A 205 24.81 14.62 25.70
C HIS A 205 24.29 16.05 25.75
N GLU A 206 24.50 16.76 26.87
CA GLU A 206 24.05 18.16 27.00
C GLU A 206 24.77 19.08 26.00
N LYS A 207 26.07 18.89 25.76
CA LYS A 207 26.81 19.65 24.75
C LYS A 207 26.28 19.40 23.34
N ILE A 208 26.15 18.14 22.94
CA ILE A 208 25.57 17.79 21.63
C ILE A 208 24.18 18.37 21.48
N ARG A 209 23.35 18.38 22.53
CA ARG A 209 22.02 18.98 22.49
C ARG A 209 22.10 20.47 22.12
N GLN A 210 22.99 21.23 22.76
CA GLN A 210 23.17 22.66 22.47
C GLN A 210 23.68 22.89 21.04
N LEU A 211 24.70 22.13 20.61
CA LEU A 211 25.24 22.23 19.26
C LEU A 211 24.20 21.82 18.20
N SER A 212 23.37 20.81 18.49
CA SER A 212 22.27 20.38 17.62
C SER A 212 21.18 21.43 17.51
N MET A 213 20.87 22.14 18.60
CA MET A 213 19.94 23.28 18.57
C MET A 213 20.50 24.43 17.72
N GLN A 214 21.81 24.70 17.81
CA GLN A 214 22.47 25.71 16.99
C GLN A 214 22.44 25.35 15.50
N ALA A 215 22.85 24.14 15.13
CA ALA A 215 22.77 23.65 13.75
C ALA A 215 21.31 23.61 13.24
N GLY A 216 20.36 23.22 14.10
CA GLY A 216 18.94 23.23 13.77
C GLY A 216 18.39 24.63 13.49
N LYS A 217 18.82 25.65 14.24
CA LYS A 217 18.48 27.06 13.94
C LYS A 217 19.08 27.52 12.62
N ARG A 218 20.35 27.19 12.35
CA ARG A 218 20.99 27.49 11.07
C ARG A 218 20.20 26.94 9.88
N VAL A 219 19.71 25.71 9.96
CA VAL A 219 18.90 25.10 8.91
C VAL A 219 17.53 25.79 8.79
N LYS A 220 16.84 26.02 9.92
CA LYS A 220 15.43 26.46 9.91
C LYS A 220 15.24 27.98 9.79
N GLU A 221 16.11 28.77 10.41
CA GLU A 221 16.02 30.22 10.48
C GLU A 221 16.87 30.89 9.39
N GLU A 222 18.01 30.30 9.01
CA GLU A 222 18.94 30.89 8.03
C GLU A 222 18.86 30.23 6.63
N GLY A 223 18.26 29.03 6.53
CA GLY A 223 18.17 28.29 5.27
C GLY A 223 19.52 27.76 4.77
N LEU A 224 20.48 27.56 5.67
CA LEU A 224 21.83 27.07 5.36
C LEU A 224 21.98 25.58 5.67
N ASP A 225 23.03 24.96 5.11
CA ASP A 225 23.31 23.55 5.34
C ASP A 225 23.64 23.25 6.81
N ASN A 226 23.30 22.03 7.22
CA ASN A 226 23.63 21.46 8.52
C ASN A 226 25.15 21.44 8.72
N ASN A 227 25.61 22.09 9.79
CA ASN A 227 27.03 22.18 10.16
C ASN A 227 27.35 21.54 11.51
N LEU A 228 26.53 20.59 11.99
CA LEU A 228 26.69 19.98 13.31
C LEU A 228 28.07 19.31 13.49
N LEU A 229 28.59 18.66 12.45
CA LEU A 229 29.90 18.00 12.53
C LEU A 229 31.04 19.00 12.71
N GLU A 230 30.98 20.14 12.04
CA GLU A 230 31.93 21.24 12.19
C GLU A 230 31.87 21.83 13.60
N LEU A 231 30.67 21.98 14.16
CA LEU A 231 30.48 22.46 15.53
C LEU A 231 31.08 21.50 16.56
N ILE A 232 30.85 20.19 16.40
CA ILE A 232 31.41 19.17 17.31
C ILE A 232 32.93 19.10 17.18
N ALA A 233 33.48 19.14 15.97
CA ALA A 233 34.92 19.11 15.76
C ALA A 233 35.65 20.36 16.30
N ALA A 234 34.95 21.49 16.39
CA ALA A 234 35.48 22.73 16.97
C ALA A 234 35.44 22.76 18.51
N ASP A 235 34.63 21.90 19.13
CA ASP A 235 34.55 21.79 20.59
C ASP A 235 35.64 20.82 21.09
N PRO A 236 36.69 21.33 21.78
CA PRO A 236 37.84 20.53 22.19
C PRO A 236 37.47 19.42 23.17
N ASP A 237 36.33 19.52 23.86
CA ASP A 237 35.94 18.52 24.86
C ASP A 237 35.59 17.18 24.22
N PHE A 238 35.13 17.16 22.95
CA PHE A 238 34.83 15.92 22.23
C PHE A 238 36.09 15.17 21.80
N ASN A 239 37.23 15.86 21.61
CA ASN A 239 38.47 15.29 21.09
C ASN A 239 38.26 14.42 19.83
N LEU A 240 37.39 14.89 18.92
CA LEU A 240 37.05 14.25 17.66
C LEU A 240 37.39 15.20 16.51
N SER A 241 38.22 14.76 15.57
CA SER A 241 38.48 15.54 14.37
C SER A 241 37.29 15.50 13.41
N LEU A 242 37.20 16.48 12.50
CA LEU A 242 36.19 16.46 11.45
C LEU A 242 36.32 15.23 10.54
N GLU A 243 37.54 14.72 10.32
CA GLU A 243 37.76 13.48 9.56
C GLU A 243 37.23 12.26 10.30
N ASP A 244 37.46 12.16 11.62
CA ASP A 244 36.89 11.09 12.45
C ASP A 244 35.36 11.06 12.31
N LEU A 245 34.71 12.21 12.46
CA LEU A 245 33.26 12.36 12.38
C LEU A 245 32.74 11.99 10.98
N LYS A 246 33.36 12.51 9.92
CA LYS A 246 32.95 12.22 8.53
C LYS A 246 33.11 10.75 8.17
N SER A 247 34.13 10.08 8.68
CA SER A 247 34.34 8.64 8.43
C SER A 247 33.20 7.76 8.98
N ARG A 248 32.44 8.25 9.96
CA ARG A 248 31.26 7.59 10.53
C ARG A 248 29.97 7.91 9.79
N MET A 249 29.94 8.90 8.91
CA MET A 249 28.74 9.31 8.17
C MET A 249 28.53 8.48 6.89
N ASP A 250 28.63 7.16 7.01
CA ASP A 250 28.23 6.25 5.94
C ASP A 250 26.78 5.78 6.21
N PRO A 251 25.79 6.19 5.39
CA PRO A 251 24.39 5.78 5.56
C PRO A 251 24.18 4.27 5.69
N LYS A 252 25.05 3.45 5.09
CA LYS A 252 24.96 1.97 5.18
C LYS A 252 25.12 1.45 6.60
N LEU A 253 25.79 2.19 7.48
CA LEU A 253 25.94 1.80 8.88
C LEU A 253 24.64 1.99 9.68
N TYR A 254 23.65 2.68 9.12
CA TYR A 254 22.42 3.10 9.81
C TYR A 254 21.15 2.39 9.29
N VAL A 255 21.28 1.37 8.44
CA VAL A 255 20.13 0.61 7.91
C VAL A 255 19.76 -0.62 8.75
N GLY A 256 20.49 -0.89 9.84
CA GLY A 256 20.21 -2.03 10.72
C GLY A 256 20.13 -3.36 9.96
N ARG A 257 18.96 -4.01 10.02
CA ARG A 257 18.68 -5.28 9.32
C ARG A 257 17.81 -5.14 8.07
N SER A 258 17.65 -3.94 7.51
CA SER A 258 16.68 -3.70 6.42
C SER A 258 16.93 -4.60 5.20
N GLU A 259 18.18 -4.86 4.85
CA GLU A 259 18.54 -5.77 3.73
C GLU A 259 18.07 -7.21 4.03
N GLN A 260 18.49 -7.76 5.16
CA GLN A 260 18.16 -9.14 5.54
C GLN A 260 16.65 -9.33 5.71
N GLN A 261 15.95 -8.37 6.34
CA GLN A 261 14.50 -8.39 6.49
C GLN A 261 13.78 -8.40 5.13
N THR A 262 14.30 -7.65 4.16
CA THR A 262 13.72 -7.60 2.81
C THR A 262 13.91 -8.93 2.08
N GLU A 263 15.12 -9.49 2.11
CA GLU A 263 15.42 -10.78 1.48
C GLU A 263 14.63 -11.93 2.11
N GLU A 264 14.57 -11.98 3.44
CA GLU A 264 13.80 -12.96 4.21
C GLU A 264 12.31 -12.86 3.84
N PHE A 265 11.75 -11.64 3.80
CA PHE A 265 10.35 -11.44 3.44
C PHE A 265 10.03 -11.90 2.01
N VAL A 266 10.85 -11.53 1.04
CA VAL A 266 10.65 -11.92 -0.37
C VAL A 266 10.74 -13.44 -0.52
N ARG A 267 11.75 -14.07 0.08
CA ARG A 267 11.98 -15.50 -0.01
C ARG A 267 10.89 -16.32 0.68
N ASP A 268 10.52 -15.94 1.90
CA ASP A 268 9.71 -16.80 2.77
C ASP A 268 8.21 -16.53 2.64
N PHE A 269 7.81 -15.32 2.20
CA PHE A 269 6.38 -14.93 2.12
C PHE A 269 5.92 -14.62 0.70
N ILE A 270 6.73 -13.97 -0.13
CA ILE A 270 6.31 -13.58 -1.49
C ILE A 270 6.54 -14.70 -2.49
N LYS A 271 7.70 -15.35 -2.47
CA LYS A 271 8.03 -16.44 -3.41
C LYS A 271 7.01 -17.58 -3.38
N PRO A 272 6.52 -18.08 -2.23
CA PRO A 272 5.48 -19.12 -2.22
C PRO A 272 4.18 -18.68 -2.91
N ILE A 273 3.80 -17.40 -2.79
CA ILE A 273 2.63 -16.85 -3.45
C ILE A 273 2.85 -16.81 -4.97
N ILE A 274 4.01 -16.35 -5.43
CA ILE A 274 4.37 -16.35 -6.86
C ILE A 274 4.39 -17.77 -7.43
N ASP A 275 5.02 -18.72 -6.72
CA ASP A 275 5.13 -20.11 -7.14
C ASP A 275 3.75 -20.79 -7.26
N ALA A 276 2.81 -20.47 -6.37
CA ALA A 276 1.44 -20.96 -6.45
C ALA A 276 0.62 -20.33 -7.60
N ASN A 277 1.09 -19.22 -8.18
CA ASN A 277 0.38 -18.43 -9.19
C ASN A 277 1.18 -18.24 -10.49
N GLN A 278 2.08 -19.17 -10.82
CA GLN A 278 2.96 -19.08 -12.00
C GLN A 278 2.22 -18.87 -13.32
N SER A 279 0.99 -19.39 -13.45
CA SER A 279 0.17 -19.28 -14.67
C SER A 279 -0.27 -17.85 -15.01
N VAL A 280 -0.24 -16.93 -14.04
CA VAL A 280 -0.66 -15.53 -14.23
C VAL A 280 0.52 -14.54 -14.20
N ILE A 281 1.76 -15.03 -14.14
CA ILE A 281 2.95 -14.19 -14.21
C ILE A 281 3.19 -13.74 -15.67
N GLY A 282 3.59 -12.48 -15.84
CA GLY A 282 3.89 -11.89 -17.15
C GLY A 282 2.70 -11.17 -17.81
N VAL A 283 1.57 -11.04 -17.12
CA VAL A 283 0.49 -10.14 -17.53
C VAL A 283 1.04 -8.71 -17.62
N LYS A 284 0.86 -8.07 -18.78
CA LYS A 284 1.27 -6.68 -19.01
C LYS A 284 0.07 -5.75 -18.89
N ALA A 285 0.25 -4.67 -18.15
CA ALA A 285 -0.71 -3.57 -18.12
C ALA A 285 -0.34 -2.53 -19.18
N GLU A 286 -1.16 -2.42 -20.22
CA GLU A 286 -1.09 -1.31 -21.16
C GLU A 286 -1.98 -0.17 -20.66
N LEU A 287 -1.36 0.96 -20.29
CA LEU A 287 -2.08 2.19 -19.99
C LEU A 287 -2.06 3.10 -21.22
N ASN A 288 -3.21 3.27 -21.85
CA ASN A 288 -3.42 4.35 -22.81
C ASN A 288 -3.57 5.65 -22.00
N VAL A 289 -2.50 6.46 -21.98
CA VAL A 289 -2.44 7.77 -21.32
C VAL A 289 -2.77 8.87 -22.34
#